data_AF-A0A962F2W2-F1
#
_entry.id   AF-A0A962F2W2-F1
#
_cell.length_a   1.000
_cell.length_b   1.000
_cell.length_c   1.000
_cell.angle_alpha   90.00
_cell.angle_beta   90.00
_cell.angle_gamma   90.00
#
_symmetry.space_group_name_H-M   'P 1'
#
loop_
_entity.id
_entity.type
_entity.pdbx_description
1 polymer ?
#
loop_
_entity_poly.entity_id
_entity_poly.type
_entity_poly.pdbx_seq_one_letter_code
_entity_poly.pdbx_strand_id
1 'polypeptide(L)'
;MSDVPQTKETLLRILADFAVGEDCDCDALTKDLQRALVEFGSQTPNNLSCACHVEFGRVGDRAGLMVRNSGLLMEELAHALEDQPIPTGMKQLHGNLTQEDWDAFTRLTTLIYALFSRGVTG
;
A
#
# COMPACT_ATOMS: atom_id res chain seq x y z
N MET A 1 -19.20 -13.72 10.85
CA MET A 1 -18.17 -14.02 9.84
C MET A 1 -18.43 -13.08 8.69
N SER A 2 -17.54 -12.14 8.40
CA SER A 2 -17.68 -11.32 7.18
C SER A 2 -17.47 -12.21 5.97
N ASP A 3 -18.25 -11.99 4.92
CA ASP A 3 -18.12 -12.72 3.66
C ASP A 3 -16.86 -12.20 2.93
N VAL A 4 -15.93 -13.09 2.56
CA VAL A 4 -14.63 -12.72 1.96
C VAL A 4 -14.77 -11.87 0.67
N PRO A 5 -15.76 -12.12 -0.22
CA PRO A 5 -16.04 -11.24 -1.35
C PRO A 5 -16.37 -9.81 -0.91
N GLN A 6 -17.16 -9.65 0.16
CA GLN A 6 -17.61 -8.34 0.64
C GLN A 6 -16.46 -7.51 1.25
N THR A 7 -15.56 -8.13 2.01
CA THR A 7 -14.42 -7.42 2.60
C THR A 7 -13.41 -7.00 1.52
N LYS A 8 -13.20 -7.85 0.51
CA LYS A 8 -12.39 -7.51 -0.67
C LYS A 8 -12.97 -6.33 -1.44
N GLU A 9 -14.26 -6.36 -1.76
CA GLU A 9 -14.93 -5.27 -2.48
C GLU A 9 -14.85 -3.95 -1.71
N THR A 10 -15.02 -4.00 -0.38
CA THR A 10 -14.93 -2.81 0.47
C THR A 10 -13.53 -2.19 0.43
N LEU A 11 -12.48 -3.02 0.56
CA LEU A 11 -11.10 -2.55 0.49
C LEU A 11 -10.77 -1.94 -0.87
N LEU A 12 -11.16 -2.63 -1.95
CA LEU A 12 -10.94 -2.14 -3.32
C LEU A 12 -11.66 -0.81 -3.56
N ARG A 13 -12.89 -0.67 -3.08
CA ARG A 13 -13.66 0.57 -3.21
C ARG A 13 -12.97 1.74 -2.50
N ILE A 14 -12.51 1.57 -1.26
CA ILE A 14 -11.81 2.64 -0.52
C ILE A 14 -10.55 3.09 -1.26
N LEU A 15 -9.75 2.14 -1.77
CA LEU A 15 -8.54 2.42 -2.54
C LEU A 15 -8.87 3.15 -3.86
N ALA A 16 -9.90 2.71 -4.57
CA ALA A 16 -10.35 3.31 -5.81
C ALA A 16 -10.91 4.72 -5.60
N ASP A 17 -11.78 4.90 -4.59
CA ASP A 17 -12.37 6.19 -4.22
C ASP A 17 -11.27 7.23 -3.91
N PHE A 18 -10.22 6.82 -3.20
CA PHE A 18 -9.05 7.68 -2.99
C PHE A 18 -8.33 8.00 -4.30
N ALA A 19 -8.03 7.00 -5.13
CA ALA A 19 -7.25 7.18 -6.37
C ALA A 19 -7.91 8.15 -7.36
N VAL A 20 -9.25 8.10 -7.49
CA VAL A 20 -10.00 8.84 -8.51
C VAL A 20 -10.60 10.16 -8.03
N GLY A 21 -10.66 10.40 -6.72
CA GLY A 21 -11.25 11.60 -6.17
C GLY A 21 -10.46 12.89 -6.45
N GLU A 22 -11.03 14.02 -6.06
CA GLU A 22 -10.35 15.30 -5.89
C GLU A 22 -10.67 15.76 -4.48
N ASP A 23 -9.65 15.99 -3.65
CA ASP A 23 -9.75 16.35 -2.23
C ASP A 23 -10.61 15.43 -1.34
N CYS A 24 -9.94 14.73 -0.43
CA CYS A 24 -10.59 13.84 0.53
C CYS A 24 -10.16 14.12 1.97
N ASP A 25 -11.06 13.86 2.91
CA ASP A 25 -10.74 13.75 4.32
C ASP A 25 -9.85 12.51 4.54
N CYS A 26 -8.54 12.75 4.59
CA CYS A 26 -7.54 11.70 4.73
C CYS A 26 -7.66 10.96 6.07
N ASP A 27 -8.15 11.61 7.12
CA ASP A 27 -8.32 10.99 8.43
C ASP A 27 -9.50 10.00 8.41
N ALA A 28 -10.62 10.39 7.81
CA ALA A 28 -11.77 9.51 7.64
C ALA A 28 -11.40 8.30 6.77
N LEU A 29 -10.77 8.55 5.61
CA LEU A 29 -10.35 7.47 4.71
C LEU A 29 -9.30 6.55 5.34
N THR A 30 -8.39 7.09 6.16
CA THR A 30 -7.42 6.28 6.90
C THR A 30 -8.11 5.32 7.85
N LYS A 31 -9.10 5.79 8.62
CA LYS A 31 -9.85 4.92 9.53
C LYS A 31 -10.59 3.81 8.77
N ASP A 32 -11.20 4.17 7.64
CA ASP A 32 -11.90 3.21 6.78
C ASP A 32 -10.95 2.18 6.18
N LEU A 33 -9.79 2.61 5.67
CA LEU A 33 -8.74 1.75 5.15
C LEU A 33 -8.25 0.77 6.22
N GLN A 34 -7.92 1.26 7.41
CA GLN A 34 -7.38 0.44 8.49
C GLN A 34 -8.36 -0.65 8.92
N ARG A 35 -9.64 -0.31 9.04
CA ARG A 35 -10.69 -1.29 9.30
C ARG A 35 -10.79 -2.31 8.16
N ALA A 36 -10.87 -1.85 6.91
CA ALA A 36 -11.02 -2.73 5.76
C ALA A 36 -9.83 -3.67 5.57
N LEU A 37 -8.60 -3.23 5.83
CA LEU A 37 -7.40 -4.06 5.79
C LEU A 37 -7.45 -5.20 6.80
N VAL A 38 -7.89 -4.93 8.03
CA VAL A 38 -8.01 -5.94 9.08
C VAL A 38 -9.15 -6.91 8.80
N GLU A 39 -10.29 -6.42 8.31
CA GLU A 39 -11.44 -7.24 7.93
C GLU A 39 -11.11 -8.17 6.74
N PHE A 40 -10.37 -7.67 5.77
CA PHE A 40 -9.90 -8.47 4.63
C PHE A 40 -8.79 -9.47 5.03
N GLY A 41 -7.76 -8.99 5.72
CA GLY A 41 -6.59 -9.78 6.07
C GLY A 41 -6.80 -10.75 7.23
N SER A 42 -7.90 -10.61 7.99
CA SER A 42 -8.17 -11.18 9.33
C SER A 42 -7.42 -10.50 10.48
N GLN A 43 -7.95 -10.62 11.70
CA GLN A 43 -7.46 -9.99 12.94
C GLN A 43 -6.20 -10.67 13.51
N THR A 44 -5.22 -10.99 12.67
CA THR A 44 -3.92 -11.45 13.16
C THR A 44 -3.12 -10.25 13.71
N PRO A 45 -2.21 -10.48 14.67
CA PRO A 45 -1.32 -9.42 15.17
C PRO A 45 -0.55 -8.70 14.06
N ASN A 46 -0.13 -9.42 13.01
CA ASN A 46 0.61 -8.86 11.89
C ASN A 46 -0.25 -7.88 11.08
N ASN A 47 -1.51 -8.22 10.80
CA ASN A 47 -2.40 -7.35 10.03
C ASN A 47 -2.85 -6.13 10.84
N LEU A 48 -3.08 -6.31 12.14
CA LEU A 48 -3.37 -5.21 13.05
C LEU A 48 -2.18 -4.23 13.10
N SER A 49 -0.96 -4.75 13.24
CA SER A 49 0.25 -3.94 13.20
C SER A 49 0.39 -3.21 11.86
N CYS A 50 0.22 -3.92 10.73
CA CYS A 50 0.25 -3.33 9.39
C CYS A 50 -0.75 -2.16 9.27
N ALA A 51 -2.02 -2.39 9.62
CA ALA A 51 -3.05 -1.36 9.58
C ALA A 51 -2.66 -0.13 10.42
N CYS A 52 -2.10 -0.31 11.61
CA CYS A 52 -1.65 0.81 12.46
C CYS A 52 -0.53 1.67 11.86
N HIS A 53 0.24 1.13 10.90
CA HIS A 53 1.39 1.80 10.29
C HIS A 53 1.12 2.42 8.92
N VAL A 54 -0.10 2.28 8.38
CA VAL A 54 -0.46 2.83 7.07
C VAL A 54 -1.55 3.88 7.20
N GLU A 55 -1.48 4.92 6.38
CA GLU A 55 -2.50 5.97 6.30
C GLU A 55 -2.55 6.57 4.89
N PHE A 56 -3.65 7.25 4.58
CA PHE A 56 -3.69 8.20 3.48
C PHE A 56 -3.22 9.56 3.98
N GLY A 57 -2.47 10.28 3.16
CA GLY A 57 -2.06 11.63 3.52
C GLY A 57 -1.42 12.38 2.37
N ARG A 58 -0.84 13.53 2.69
CA ARG A 58 -0.18 14.43 1.73
C ARG A 58 1.29 14.61 2.09
N VAL A 59 2.13 14.60 1.06
CA VAL A 59 3.56 14.87 1.14
C VAL A 59 3.86 15.90 0.04
N GLY A 60 4.11 17.15 0.45
CA GLY A 60 4.27 18.26 -0.50
C GLY A 60 3.01 18.47 -1.36
N ASP A 61 3.19 18.42 -2.66
CA ASP A 61 2.15 18.54 -3.69
C ASP A 61 1.56 17.18 -4.11
N ARG A 62 1.87 16.10 -3.39
CA ARG A 62 1.35 14.76 -3.68
C ARG A 62 0.46 14.26 -2.55
N ALA A 63 -0.52 13.45 -2.90
CA ALA A 63 -1.35 12.71 -1.97
C ALA A 63 -1.29 11.22 -2.30
N GLY A 64 -1.25 10.37 -1.27
CA GLY A 64 -1.22 8.94 -1.49
C GLY A 64 -1.29 8.10 -0.22
N LEU A 65 -1.12 6.79 -0.41
CA LEU A 65 -0.86 5.87 0.70
C LEU A 65 0.55 6.11 1.23
N MET A 66 0.69 6.24 2.54
CA MET A 66 1.94 6.61 3.21
C MET A 66 2.21 5.76 4.44
N VAL A 67 3.48 5.71 4.83
CA VAL A 67 3.88 5.17 6.13
C VAL A 67 3.52 6.21 7.19
N ARG A 68 2.73 5.80 8.18
CA ARG A 68 2.20 6.71 9.20
C ARG A 68 3.30 7.51 9.89
N ASN A 69 3.09 8.83 9.99
CA ASN A 69 4.00 9.79 10.64
C ASN A 69 5.43 9.85 10.06
N SER A 70 5.67 9.35 8.84
CA SER A 70 7.01 9.34 8.24
C SER A 70 7.25 10.45 7.22
N GLY A 71 6.18 11.02 6.64
CA GLY A 71 6.28 11.89 5.47
C GLY A 71 6.75 11.16 4.20
N LEU A 72 6.65 9.83 4.13
CA LEU A 72 7.04 9.00 2.98
C LEU A 72 5.83 8.31 2.36
N LEU A 73 5.65 8.48 1.05
CA LEU A 73 4.66 7.73 0.29
C LEU A 73 5.12 6.29 0.07
N MET A 74 4.19 5.34 0.05
CA MET A 74 4.48 3.93 -0.21
C MET A 74 5.08 3.72 -1.61
N GLU A 75 4.68 4.52 -2.59
CA GLU A 75 5.28 4.52 -3.94
C GLU A 75 6.77 4.85 -3.90
N GLU A 76 7.19 5.82 -3.07
CA GLU A 76 8.59 6.21 -2.95
C GLU A 76 9.43 5.11 -2.29
N LEU A 77 8.87 4.45 -1.27
CA LEU A 77 9.49 3.30 -0.65
C LEU A 77 9.62 2.13 -1.63
N ALA A 78 8.56 1.85 -2.41
CA ALA A 78 8.58 0.79 -3.40
C ALA A 78 9.58 1.08 -4.53
N HIS A 79 9.65 2.33 -5.00
CA HIS A 79 10.62 2.74 -6.00
C HIS A 79 12.06 2.56 -5.49
N ALA A 80 12.34 2.89 -4.22
CA ALA A 80 13.65 2.65 -3.62
C ALA A 80 14.04 1.16 -3.55
N LEU A 81 13.07 0.24 -3.58
CA LEU A 81 13.32 -1.21 -3.62
C LEU A 81 13.66 -1.71 -5.03
N GLU A 82 13.27 -1.00 -6.10
CA GLU A 82 13.56 -1.39 -7.49
C GLU A 82 15.07 -1.51 -7.74
N ASP A 83 15.87 -0.64 -7.13
CA ASP A 83 17.33 -0.63 -7.30
C ASP A 83 18.07 -1.62 -6.38
N GLN A 84 17.34 -2.41 -5.57
CA GLN A 84 17.95 -3.31 -4.59
C GLN A 84 18.07 -4.75 -5.13
N PRO A 85 19.21 -5.42 -4.89
CA PRO A 85 19.35 -6.83 -5.23
C PRO A 85 18.40 -7.67 -4.38
N ILE A 86 18.05 -8.88 -4.85
CA ILE A 86 17.24 -9.81 -4.06
C ILE A 86 17.87 -10.01 -2.67
N PRO A 87 17.12 -9.81 -1.57
CA PRO A 87 17.60 -10.05 -0.23
C PRO A 87 18.09 -11.48 -0.03
N THR A 88 19.18 -11.69 0.71
CA THR A 88 19.76 -13.02 0.95
C THR A 88 18.74 -14.03 1.49
N GLY A 89 17.86 -13.59 2.40
CA GLY A 89 16.79 -14.45 2.94
C GLY A 89 15.80 -14.91 1.88
N MET A 90 15.46 -14.06 0.91
CA MET A 90 14.57 -14.43 -0.21
C MET A 90 15.24 -15.44 -1.15
N LYS A 91 16.54 -15.27 -1.44
CA LYS A 91 17.31 -16.28 -2.22
C LYS A 91 17.36 -17.64 -1.52
N GLN A 92 17.46 -17.65 -0.19
CA GLN A 92 17.50 -18.89 0.60
C GLN A 92 16.14 -19.60 0.62
N LEU A 93 15.04 -18.84 0.74
CA LEU A 93 13.68 -19.38 0.75
C LEU A 93 13.21 -19.80 -0.64
N HIS A 94 13.62 -19.07 -1.67
CA HIS A 94 13.20 -19.24 -3.06
C HIS A 94 14.43 -19.33 -3.97
N GLY A 95 15.10 -20.49 -3.99
CA GLY A 95 16.35 -20.69 -4.73
C GLY A 95 16.24 -20.57 -6.26
N ASN A 96 15.03 -20.52 -6.80
CA ASN A 96 14.74 -20.31 -8.22
C ASN A 96 14.38 -18.86 -8.57
N LEU A 97 14.27 -17.96 -7.59
CA LEU A 97 13.94 -16.55 -7.84
C LEU A 97 15.14 -15.86 -8.50
N THR A 98 14.96 -15.44 -9.74
CA THR A 98 15.99 -14.72 -10.49
C THR A 98 15.95 -13.23 -10.19
N GLN A 99 17.03 -12.50 -10.53
CA GLN A 99 17.03 -11.05 -10.37
C GLN A 99 15.96 -10.39 -11.25
N GLU A 100 15.72 -10.92 -12.46
CA GLU A 100 14.67 -10.43 -13.36
C GLU A 100 13.27 -10.58 -12.75
N ASP A 101 12.99 -11.69 -12.07
CA ASP A 101 11.71 -11.89 -11.35
C ASP A 101 11.54 -10.88 -10.21
N TRP A 102 12.62 -10.58 -9.49
CA TRP A 102 12.61 -9.61 -8.41
C TRP A 102 12.41 -8.19 -8.91
N ASP A 103 13.10 -7.80 -9.98
CA ASP A 103 12.95 -6.51 -10.63
C ASP A 103 11.50 -6.35 -11.15
N ALA A 104 10.91 -7.42 -11.71
CA ALA A 104 9.51 -7.42 -12.12
C ALA A 104 8.55 -7.28 -10.93
N PHE A 105 8.82 -7.97 -9.81
CA PHE A 105 8.02 -7.90 -8.59
C PHE A 105 8.06 -6.50 -7.95
N THR A 106 9.24 -5.91 -7.78
CA THR A 106 9.39 -4.57 -7.23
C THR A 106 8.78 -3.54 -8.15
N ARG A 107 8.98 -3.65 -9.47
CA ARG A 107 8.36 -2.75 -10.45
C ARG A 107 6.83 -2.78 -10.42
N LEU A 108 6.24 -3.97 -10.40
CA LEU A 108 4.79 -4.11 -10.29
C LEU A 108 4.28 -3.53 -8.98
N THR A 109 5.00 -3.73 -7.88
CA THR A 109 4.66 -3.17 -6.56
C THR A 109 4.64 -1.64 -6.59
N THR A 110 5.65 -1.01 -7.19
CA THR A 110 5.69 0.45 -7.38
C THR A 110 4.50 0.93 -8.21
N LEU A 111 4.20 0.28 -9.33
CA LEU A 111 3.06 0.66 -10.18
C LEU A 111 1.73 0.56 -9.43
N ILE A 112 1.55 -0.46 -8.58
CA ILE A 112 0.35 -0.58 -7.75
C ILE A 112 0.25 0.57 -6.75
N TYR A 113 1.33 0.94 -6.06
CA TYR A 113 1.30 2.09 -5.15
C TYR A 113 1.16 3.43 -5.87
N ALA A 114 1.68 3.55 -7.09
CA ALA A 114 1.50 4.72 -7.94
C ALA A 114 0.04 4.92 -8.35
N LEU A 115 -0.76 3.85 -8.48
CA LEU A 115 -2.21 3.97 -8.73
C LEU A 115 -2.93 4.75 -7.62
N PHE A 116 -2.41 4.70 -6.40
CA PHE A 116 -2.97 5.38 -5.23
C PHE A 116 -2.22 6.66 -4.91
N SER A 117 -1.37 7.15 -5.82
CA SER A 117 -0.63 8.40 -5.66
C SER A 117 -1.08 9.38 -6.73
N ARG A 118 -1.41 10.60 -6.32
CA ARG A 118 -1.85 11.66 -7.24
C ARG A 118 -1.19 12.99 -6.90
N GLY A 119 -1.07 13.84 -7.92
CA GLY A 119 -0.79 15.26 -7.70
C GLY A 119 -1.97 15.94 -7.01
N VAL A 120 -1.67 16.93 -6.18
CA VAL A 120 -2.63 17.83 -5.58
C VAL A 120 -2.61 19.11 -6.40
N THR A 121 -3.70 19.39 -7.12
CA THR A 121 -3.92 20.74 -7.66
C THR A 121 -4.25 21.65 -6.48
N GLY A 122 -3.43 22.68 -6.27
CA GLY A 122 -3.66 23.70 -5.23
C GLY A 122 -4.81 24.66 -5.56
#